data_AF-A0A1Q8TE32-F1
#
_entry.id   AF-A0A1Q8TE32-F1
#
_cell.length_a   1.000
_cell.length_b   1.000
_cell.length_c   1.000
_cell.angle_alpha   90.00
_cell.angle_beta   90.00
_cell.angle_gamma   90.00
#
_symmetry.space_group_name_H-M   'P 1'
#
loop_
_entity.id
_entity.type
_entity.pdbx_description
1 polymer ?
#
loop_
_entity_poly.entity_id
_entity_poly.type
_entity_poly.pdbx_seq_one_letter_code
_entity_poly.pdbx_strand_id
1 'polypeptide(L)'
;MLAHMLYDPYAEQAARRIYSQIEARFPEDRILFEVTPWFQGSGELSVSGVPIDGGNTFLGLQILGCTQPDGATIHREREKSTTAPATDGDDAPTQFPYHQLQDIPDVIDLTDDDEPDHGSSWLDLPEDEFVILGKPRAVLDKRYTRKNVPDTRGVPVPGDETIFSTGEPYGSGKGVGQASIHAPITLESQGFLRDTWNALLYLQSAYPTAIHSVSWFTFEDGFSTSPDPRLISLEPFGIDDDVETSVANWVYIDTQTKAPRGMLVIRVHLLDQTLYLMELQRRPPKPRADGSEEASKPPSYKGLVFTLSHQGSFEHWLRQVLSNVRHVQGVVQKLAGHCPGVADTFKHPKTKNENVPCEASVLNAFSKVGITRGDLAMY
;
A
#
# COMPACT_ATOMS: atom_id res chain seq x y z
N MET A 1 6.38 4.53 -18.39
CA MET A 1 6.34 5.15 -19.73
C MET A 1 7.67 5.79 -20.12
N LEU A 2 8.16 6.82 -19.41
CA LEU A 2 9.39 7.58 -19.78
C LEU A 2 10.63 6.70 -20.02
N ALA A 3 10.88 5.74 -19.13
CA ALA A 3 11.99 4.80 -19.32
C ALA A 3 11.84 3.89 -20.55
N HIS A 4 10.62 3.60 -21.00
CA HIS A 4 10.39 2.80 -22.21
C HIS A 4 10.55 3.64 -23.47
N MET A 5 10.11 4.90 -23.46
CA MET A 5 10.33 5.85 -24.57
C MET A 5 11.82 6.03 -24.90
N LEU A 6 12.71 5.95 -23.90
CA LEU A 6 14.16 6.02 -24.12
C LEU A 6 14.70 4.89 -25.00
N TYR A 7 14.04 3.72 -24.99
CA TYR A 7 14.51 2.51 -25.66
C TYR A 7 13.59 2.03 -26.78
N ASP A 8 12.44 2.67 -26.98
CA ASP A 8 11.42 2.27 -27.95
C ASP A 8 10.99 3.48 -28.82
N PRO A 9 11.36 3.49 -30.12
CA PRO A 9 11.03 4.58 -31.03
C PRO A 9 9.53 4.79 -31.25
N TYR A 10 8.71 3.73 -31.13
CA TYR A 10 7.26 3.84 -31.29
C TYR A 10 6.67 4.58 -30.10
N ALA A 11 7.11 4.25 -28.88
CA ALA A 11 6.71 4.95 -27.67
C ALA A 11 7.11 6.42 -27.69
N GLU A 12 8.32 6.74 -28.19
CA GLU A 12 8.74 8.12 -28.40
C GLU A 12 7.80 8.86 -29.38
N GLN A 13 7.49 8.25 -30.51
CA GLN A 13 6.62 8.83 -31.52
C GLN A 13 5.19 9.05 -31.02
N ALA A 14 4.64 8.09 -30.28
CA ALA A 14 3.31 8.19 -29.68
C ALA A 14 3.21 9.38 -28.71
N ALA A 15 4.22 9.56 -27.86
CA ALA A 15 4.27 10.71 -26.95
C ALA A 15 4.43 12.05 -27.70
N ARG A 16 5.32 12.12 -28.70
CA ARG A 16 5.50 13.32 -29.53
C ARG A 16 4.22 13.73 -30.25
N ARG A 17 3.39 12.76 -30.67
CA ARG A 17 2.11 13.04 -31.33
C ARG A 17 1.15 13.80 -30.43
N ILE A 18 1.10 13.48 -29.13
CA ILE A 18 0.26 14.21 -28.17
C ILE A 18 0.72 15.66 -28.08
N TYR A 19 2.02 15.89 -27.86
CA TYR A 19 2.59 17.23 -27.81
C TYR A 19 2.32 18.04 -29.09
N SER A 20 2.52 17.43 -30.27
CA SER A 20 2.28 18.12 -31.55
C SER A 20 0.81 18.54 -31.76
N GLN A 21 -0.14 17.79 -31.19
CA GLN A 21 -1.57 18.15 -31.24
C GLN A 21 -1.88 19.35 -30.35
N ILE A 22 -1.22 19.45 -29.19
CA ILE A 22 -1.32 20.60 -28.28
C ILE A 22 -0.74 21.84 -28.97
N GLU A 23 0.49 21.74 -29.46
CA GLU A 23 1.19 22.86 -30.10
C GLU A 23 0.42 23.39 -31.31
N ALA A 24 -0.16 22.51 -32.14
CA ALA A 24 -0.90 22.91 -33.33
C ALA A 24 -2.26 23.56 -33.05
N ARG A 25 -2.85 23.32 -31.87
CA ARG A 25 -4.19 23.81 -31.50
C ARG A 25 -4.19 24.83 -30.36
N PHE A 26 -3.03 25.16 -29.82
CA PHE A 26 -2.91 26.22 -28.83
C PHE A 26 -3.34 27.57 -29.44
N PRO A 27 -4.19 28.40 -28.78
CA PRO A 27 -4.64 28.32 -27.38
C PRO A 27 -6.11 27.85 -27.22
N GLU A 28 -6.59 26.89 -27.99
CA GLU A 28 -7.97 26.40 -27.84
C GLU A 28 -8.26 25.83 -26.44
N ASP A 29 -9.35 26.28 -25.82
CA ASP A 29 -9.75 25.86 -24.46
C ASP A 29 -10.13 24.37 -24.35
N ARG A 30 -10.41 23.70 -25.47
CA ARG A 30 -10.84 22.30 -25.50
C ARG A 30 -10.26 21.57 -26.69
N ILE A 31 -9.38 20.61 -26.41
CA ILE A 31 -8.74 19.78 -27.42
C ILE A 31 -9.20 18.33 -27.24
N LEU A 32 -9.81 17.76 -28.29
CA LEU A 32 -10.02 16.32 -28.37
C LEU A 32 -8.76 15.67 -28.94
N PHE A 33 -8.06 14.93 -28.08
CA PHE A 33 -6.82 14.25 -28.44
C PHE A 33 -7.09 12.93 -29.16
N GLU A 34 -6.34 12.70 -30.23
CA GLU A 34 -6.15 11.37 -30.77
C GLU A 34 -5.01 10.69 -30.00
N VAL A 35 -5.39 9.79 -29.08
CA VAL A 35 -4.44 9.00 -28.28
C VAL A 35 -4.34 7.60 -28.87
N THR A 36 -3.12 7.18 -29.20
CA THR A 36 -2.81 5.80 -29.57
C THR A 36 -2.08 5.11 -28.41
N PRO A 37 -2.15 3.77 -28.30
CA PRO A 37 -1.33 3.03 -27.34
C PRO A 37 0.15 3.43 -27.46
N TRP A 38 0.83 3.56 -26.32
CA TRP A 38 2.23 3.99 -26.26
C TRP A 38 3.23 2.83 -26.43
N PHE A 39 2.75 1.61 -26.63
CA PHE A 39 3.56 0.43 -26.94
C PHE A 39 2.84 -0.45 -27.96
N GLN A 40 3.58 -1.31 -28.65
CA GLN A 40 3.04 -2.28 -29.60
C GLN A 40 2.98 -3.67 -28.96
N GLY A 41 1.84 -4.34 -29.11
CA GLY A 41 1.65 -5.70 -28.59
C GLY A 41 0.25 -5.90 -28.03
N SER A 42 0.01 -7.11 -27.52
CA SER A 42 -1.18 -7.38 -26.74
C SER A 42 -1.05 -6.73 -25.38
N GLY A 43 -2.11 -6.09 -24.92
CA GLY A 43 -2.20 -5.54 -23.58
C GLY A 43 -3.62 -5.65 -23.06
N GLU A 44 -3.74 -5.75 -21.74
CA GLU A 44 -5.03 -5.75 -21.07
C GLU A 44 -5.19 -4.42 -20.34
N LEU A 45 -6.44 -3.94 -20.27
CA LEU A 45 -6.84 -2.78 -19.52
C LEU A 45 -7.90 -3.21 -18.51
N SER A 46 -7.71 -2.81 -17.25
CA SER A 46 -8.77 -2.85 -16.24
C SER A 46 -9.44 -1.49 -16.24
N VAL A 47 -10.75 -1.46 -16.39
CA VAL A 47 -11.54 -0.23 -16.45
C VAL A 47 -12.80 -0.34 -15.60
N SER A 48 -13.16 0.76 -14.93
CA SER A 48 -14.49 0.96 -14.36
C SER A 48 -15.36 1.70 -15.37
N GLY A 49 -16.64 1.39 -15.43
CA GLY A 49 -17.50 1.90 -16.47
C GLY A 49 -18.89 1.29 -16.48
N VAL A 50 -19.63 1.52 -17.57
CA VAL A 50 -21.01 1.06 -17.72
C VAL A 50 -21.21 0.28 -19.02
N PRO A 51 -22.03 -0.78 -19.01
CA PRO A 51 -22.45 -1.42 -20.25
C PRO A 51 -23.34 -0.46 -21.04
N ILE A 52 -23.09 -0.36 -22.33
CA ILE A 52 -23.92 0.36 -23.30
C ILE A 52 -24.41 -0.63 -24.38
N ASP A 53 -25.28 -0.18 -25.28
CA ASP A 53 -25.82 -1.00 -26.38
C ASP A 53 -26.40 -2.35 -25.93
N GLY A 54 -27.14 -2.35 -24.82
CA GLY A 54 -27.76 -3.55 -24.27
C GLY A 54 -26.76 -4.60 -23.75
N GLY A 55 -25.53 -4.19 -23.42
CA GLY A 55 -24.49 -5.07 -22.86
C GLY A 55 -23.49 -5.61 -23.88
N ASN A 56 -23.63 -5.25 -25.16
CA ASN A 56 -22.69 -5.66 -26.21
C ASN A 56 -21.41 -4.82 -26.26
N THR A 57 -21.45 -3.64 -25.64
CA THR A 57 -20.33 -2.70 -25.59
C THR A 57 -20.15 -2.25 -24.15
N PHE A 58 -18.90 -2.05 -23.72
CA PHE A 58 -18.59 -1.51 -22.40
C PHE A 58 -17.90 -0.16 -22.54
N LEU A 59 -18.48 0.88 -21.93
CA LEU A 59 -17.89 2.22 -21.87
C LEU A 59 -17.02 2.32 -20.62
N GLY A 60 -15.71 2.19 -20.79
CA GLY A 60 -14.73 2.45 -19.73
C GLY A 60 -14.63 3.96 -19.46
N LEU A 61 -14.95 4.38 -18.25
CA LEU A 61 -14.92 5.77 -17.80
C LEU A 61 -13.64 6.09 -17.00
N GLN A 62 -13.07 5.07 -16.35
CA GLN A 62 -11.87 5.20 -15.54
C GLN A 62 -10.95 4.01 -15.83
N ILE A 63 -9.67 4.28 -16.05
CA ILE A 63 -8.65 3.23 -16.18
C ILE A 63 -8.13 2.90 -14.78
N LEU A 64 -8.34 1.67 -14.35
CA LEU A 64 -7.91 1.16 -13.05
C LEU A 64 -6.56 0.43 -13.13
N GLY A 65 -6.09 0.10 -14.34
CA GLY A 65 -4.85 -0.62 -14.49
C GLY A 65 -4.56 -1.05 -15.91
N CYS A 66 -3.31 -1.41 -16.17
CA CYS A 66 -2.90 -1.92 -17.48
C CYS A 66 -1.73 -2.91 -17.38
N THR A 67 -1.58 -3.75 -18.41
CA THR A 67 -0.36 -4.53 -18.59
C THR A 67 0.83 -3.64 -18.90
N GLN A 68 2.01 -4.00 -18.37
CA GLN A 68 3.26 -3.37 -18.81
C GLN A 68 3.78 -4.04 -20.08
N PRO A 69 4.31 -3.27 -21.05
CA PRO A 69 4.99 -3.85 -22.20
C PRO A 69 6.26 -4.58 -21.79
N ASP A 70 6.52 -5.70 -22.45
CA ASP A 70 7.82 -6.36 -22.43
C ASP A 70 8.90 -5.41 -22.98
N GLY A 71 10.13 -5.57 -22.50
CA GLY A 71 11.27 -4.80 -23.00
C GLY A 71 12.49 -4.88 -22.10
N ALA A 72 13.55 -4.16 -22.48
CA ALA A 72 14.82 -4.12 -21.75
C ALA A 72 14.65 -3.82 -20.26
N THR A 73 15.51 -4.36 -19.40
CA THR A 73 15.44 -4.07 -17.96
C THR A 73 15.52 -2.56 -17.70
N ILE A 74 14.62 -2.04 -16.85
CA ILE A 74 14.62 -0.62 -16.52
C ILE A 74 15.75 -0.39 -15.52
N HIS A 75 16.74 0.41 -15.89
CA HIS A 75 17.77 0.88 -14.97
C HIS A 75 17.26 2.13 -14.26
N ARG A 76 17.05 2.01 -12.95
CA ARG A 76 16.70 3.14 -12.10
C ARG A 76 17.94 3.55 -11.32
N GLU A 77 18.49 4.70 -11.65
CA GLU A 77 19.63 5.28 -10.97
C GLU A 77 19.11 6.31 -9.97
N ARG A 78 19.57 6.22 -8.71
CA ARG A 78 19.18 7.19 -7.68
C ARG A 78 20.43 7.58 -6.88
N GLU A 79 20.73 8.87 -6.84
CA GLU A 79 21.76 9.40 -5.96
C GLU A 79 21.25 9.35 -4.51
N LYS A 80 22.06 8.81 -3.60
CA LYS A 80 21.80 8.88 -2.16
C LYS A 80 22.81 9.83 -1.54
N SER A 81 22.36 10.96 -1.06
CA SER A 81 23.12 11.84 -0.17
C SER A 81 23.27 11.17 1.18
N THR A 82 24.50 11.15 1.71
CA THR A 82 24.78 10.69 3.08
C THR A 82 25.02 11.94 3.89
N THR A 83 24.21 12.18 4.93
CA THR A 83 24.33 13.35 5.79
C THR A 83 25.53 13.19 6.72
N ALA A 84 26.32 14.26 6.85
CA ALA A 84 27.34 14.38 7.89
C ALA A 84 26.70 15.00 9.14
N PRO A 85 27.13 14.63 10.35
CA PRO A 85 26.65 15.28 11.57
C PRO A 85 26.95 16.78 11.52
N ALA A 86 25.96 17.60 11.88
CA ALA A 86 26.11 19.04 11.98
C ALA A 86 27.26 19.37 12.94
N THR A 87 28.14 20.29 12.54
CA THR A 87 29.12 20.87 13.45
C THR A 87 28.41 21.86 14.38
N ASP A 88 28.73 21.80 15.67
CA ASP A 88 28.21 22.74 16.68
C ASP A 88 28.44 24.19 16.24
N GLY A 89 27.37 24.87 15.81
CA GLY A 89 27.45 26.26 15.38
C GLY A 89 26.34 26.78 14.48
N ASP A 90 25.40 25.97 13.99
CA ASP A 90 24.31 26.45 13.12
C ASP A 90 22.93 26.36 13.78
N ASP A 91 22.15 27.42 13.51
CA ASP A 91 20.87 27.81 14.09
C ASP A 91 19.76 26.73 14.06
N ALA A 92 18.73 26.97 14.87
CA ALA A 92 17.54 26.15 15.02
C ALA A 92 17.03 25.51 13.71
N PRO A 93 16.52 24.26 13.75
CA PRO A 93 16.08 23.56 12.55
C PRO A 93 15.00 24.35 11.79
N THR A 94 15.20 24.51 10.48
CA THR A 94 14.38 25.37 9.60
C THR A 94 12.90 24.96 9.62
N GLN A 95 11.96 25.81 9.99
CA GLN A 95 10.55 25.41 9.96
C GLN A 95 10.02 25.29 8.51
N PHE A 96 9.19 24.28 8.20
CA PHE A 96 8.50 24.15 6.91
C PHE A 96 6.99 23.88 7.07
N PRO A 97 6.10 24.57 6.38
CA PRO A 97 4.64 24.36 6.48
C PRO A 97 4.15 22.95 6.02
N TYR A 98 3.03 22.45 6.53
CA TYR A 98 2.38 21.14 6.26
C TYR A 98 0.86 21.21 6.49
N HIS A 99 0.04 20.55 5.66
CA HIS A 99 -1.42 20.56 5.74
C HIS A 99 -2.02 19.14 5.63
N GLN A 100 -2.59 18.62 6.73
CA GLN A 100 -3.35 17.36 6.70
C GLN A 100 -4.85 17.68 6.61
N LEU A 101 -5.50 17.37 5.47
CA LEU A 101 -6.96 17.43 5.40
C LEU A 101 -7.55 16.31 6.26
N GLN A 102 -8.39 16.69 7.23
CA GLN A 102 -9.13 15.74 8.08
C GLN A 102 -10.28 15.07 7.33
N ASP A 103 -10.84 15.74 6.32
CA ASP A 103 -11.88 15.24 5.42
C ASP A 103 -11.54 15.69 3.98
N ILE A 104 -11.36 14.74 3.06
CA ILE A 104 -11.04 15.03 1.66
C ILE A 104 -12.36 15.22 0.91
N PRO A 105 -12.63 16.40 0.31
CA PRO A 105 -13.84 16.63 -0.46
C PRO A 105 -13.86 15.80 -1.75
N ASP A 106 -15.07 15.44 -2.23
CA ASP A 106 -15.28 14.64 -3.47
C ASP A 106 -14.68 15.28 -4.73
N VAL A 107 -14.44 16.59 -4.70
CA VAL A 107 -13.76 17.35 -5.75
C VAL A 107 -12.73 18.25 -5.07
N ILE A 108 -11.47 18.08 -5.44
CA ILE A 108 -10.36 18.94 -4.99
C ILE A 108 -9.97 19.79 -6.19
N ASP A 109 -10.05 21.11 -6.02
CA ASP A 109 -9.68 22.07 -7.05
C ASP A 109 -8.15 22.25 -7.00
N LEU A 110 -7.45 21.55 -7.88
CA LEU A 110 -6.00 21.65 -8.04
C LEU A 110 -5.72 22.68 -9.14
N THR A 111 -4.83 23.63 -8.87
CA THR A 111 -4.46 24.63 -9.88
C THR A 111 -3.31 24.14 -10.75
N ASP A 112 -3.46 24.33 -12.06
CA ASP A 112 -2.40 24.19 -13.07
C ASP A 112 -1.83 25.55 -13.50
N ASP A 113 -2.36 26.65 -12.97
CA ASP A 113 -1.95 28.02 -13.35
C ASP A 113 -0.60 28.41 -12.74
N ASP A 114 -0.29 27.90 -11.55
CA ASP A 114 0.90 28.23 -10.78
C ASP A 114 1.52 27.00 -10.09
N GLU A 115 2.84 26.85 -10.25
CA GLU A 115 3.64 25.81 -9.58
C GLU A 115 3.77 26.07 -8.07
N PRO A 116 3.89 25.02 -7.21
CA PRO A 116 4.03 25.19 -5.77
C PRO A 116 5.25 26.04 -5.37
N ASP A 117 5.11 26.78 -4.26
CA ASP A 117 6.21 27.55 -3.69
C ASP A 117 7.27 26.64 -3.03
N HIS A 118 8.53 27.05 -3.08
CA HIS A 118 9.61 26.32 -2.42
C HIS A 118 9.41 26.37 -0.89
N GLY A 119 9.24 25.19 -0.28
CA GLY A 119 9.00 25.05 1.16
C GLY A 119 7.55 25.31 1.55
N SER A 120 6.59 25.24 0.63
CA SER A 120 5.15 25.30 0.94
C SER A 120 4.63 24.04 1.62
N SER A 121 3.41 24.12 2.16
CA SER A 121 2.71 22.97 2.73
C SER A 121 2.36 21.89 1.71
N TRP A 122 2.27 20.66 2.21
CA TRP A 122 1.93 19.48 1.44
C TRP A 122 0.51 19.04 1.78
N LEU A 123 -0.23 18.56 0.78
CA LEU A 123 -1.56 17.96 0.91
C LEU A 123 -1.56 16.52 0.37
N ASP A 124 -1.82 15.52 1.21
CA ASP A 124 -1.91 14.12 0.81
C ASP A 124 -3.34 13.75 0.37
N LEU A 125 -3.49 13.18 -0.84
CA LEU A 125 -4.78 12.78 -1.43
C LEU A 125 -4.81 11.28 -1.76
N PRO A 126 -5.82 10.51 -1.33
CA PRO A 126 -5.98 9.10 -1.67
C PRO A 126 -6.59 8.91 -3.08
N GLU A 127 -6.00 8.07 -3.94
CA GLU A 127 -6.50 7.72 -5.29
C GLU A 127 -6.56 6.19 -5.51
N ASP A 128 -7.57 5.62 -6.15
CA ASP A 128 -7.60 4.16 -6.38
C ASP A 128 -6.32 3.61 -7.05
N GLU A 129 -5.84 2.44 -6.60
CA GLU A 129 -4.57 1.87 -7.07
C GLU A 129 -4.61 1.57 -8.58
N PHE A 130 -3.63 2.11 -9.31
CA PHE A 130 -3.37 1.71 -10.69
C PHE A 130 -2.70 0.33 -10.74
N VAL A 131 -3.47 -0.70 -11.08
CA VAL A 131 -3.02 -2.10 -11.07
C VAL A 131 -2.16 -2.41 -12.30
N ILE A 132 -0.97 -2.96 -12.08
CA ILE A 132 -0.18 -3.58 -13.17
C ILE A 132 -0.74 -4.98 -13.44
N LEU A 133 -1.32 -5.18 -14.62
CA LEU A 133 -1.83 -6.48 -15.05
C LEU A 133 -0.68 -7.34 -15.60
N GLY A 134 -0.70 -8.64 -15.31
CA GLY A 134 0.32 -9.58 -15.77
C GLY A 134 1.68 -9.42 -15.08
N LYS A 135 2.76 -9.75 -15.80
CA LYS A 135 4.12 -9.76 -15.24
C LYS A 135 4.72 -8.35 -15.28
N PRO A 136 5.14 -7.76 -14.14
CA PRO A 136 5.81 -6.48 -14.15
C PRO A 136 7.19 -6.58 -14.80
N ARG A 137 7.61 -5.50 -15.46
CA ARG A 137 8.94 -5.42 -16.08
C ARG A 137 10.02 -5.34 -15.01
N ALA A 138 11.14 -6.04 -15.24
CA ALA A 138 12.24 -6.04 -14.29
C ALA A 138 12.86 -4.63 -14.16
N VAL A 139 13.08 -4.19 -12.92
CA VAL A 139 13.75 -2.93 -12.58
C VAL A 139 15.07 -3.27 -11.85
N LEU A 140 16.19 -2.75 -12.35
CA LEU A 140 17.49 -2.83 -11.71
C LEU A 140 17.84 -1.47 -11.09
N ASP A 141 17.89 -1.44 -9.77
CA ASP A 141 18.33 -0.26 -9.01
C ASP A 141 19.86 -0.18 -8.96
N LYS A 142 20.44 0.87 -9.55
CA LYS A 142 21.86 1.21 -9.38
C LYS A 142 22.02 2.34 -8.39
N ARG A 143 22.97 2.19 -7.46
CA ARG A 143 23.25 3.15 -6.39
C ARG A 143 24.63 3.76 -6.57
N TYR A 144 24.69 5.09 -6.60
CA TYR A 144 25.93 5.85 -6.53
C TYR A 144 25.94 6.69 -5.25
N THR A 145 27.08 6.71 -4.56
CA THR A 145 27.26 7.46 -3.30
C THR A 145 28.00 8.75 -3.62
N ARG A 146 27.35 9.90 -3.47
CA ARG A 146 27.98 11.22 -3.51
C ARG A 146 28.17 11.72 -2.09
N LYS A 147 29.37 12.19 -1.75
CA LYS A 147 29.69 12.78 -0.45
C LYS A 147 29.35 14.27 -0.44
N ASN A 148 28.84 14.73 0.70
CA ASN A 148 28.71 16.13 1.13
C ASN A 148 27.52 16.93 0.56
N VAL A 149 26.36 16.81 1.21
CA VAL A 149 25.31 17.85 1.21
C VAL A 149 24.95 18.12 2.67
N PRO A 150 24.87 19.39 3.13
CA PRO A 150 24.48 19.72 4.50
C PRO A 150 23.07 19.23 4.85
N ASP A 151 22.90 18.72 6.08
CA ASP A 151 21.61 18.23 6.62
C ASP A 151 20.86 19.40 7.25
N THR A 152 20.10 20.16 6.47
CA THR A 152 19.11 21.10 7.01
C THR A 152 17.74 20.43 6.99
N ARG A 153 17.55 19.45 7.88
CA ARG A 153 16.22 18.94 8.21
C ARG A 153 15.47 20.02 8.95
N GLY A 154 14.35 20.41 8.37
CA GLY A 154 13.46 21.34 9.00
C GLY A 154 12.42 20.71 9.94
N VAL A 155 11.64 21.56 10.61
CA VAL A 155 10.53 21.18 11.49
C VAL A 155 9.20 21.51 10.80
N PRO A 156 8.27 20.56 10.62
CA PRO A 156 6.97 20.88 10.05
C PRO A 156 6.15 21.82 10.97
N VAL A 157 5.52 22.82 10.39
CA VAL A 157 4.54 23.73 11.02
C VAL A 157 3.25 23.70 10.20
N PRO A 158 2.07 24.05 10.75
CA PRO A 158 0.88 24.21 9.92
C PRO A 158 1.11 25.26 8.82
N GLY A 159 0.74 24.93 7.58
CA GLY A 159 0.68 25.90 6.48
C GLY A 159 -0.59 26.75 6.54
N ASP A 160 -0.57 27.90 5.86
CA ASP A 160 -1.73 28.79 5.69
C ASP A 160 -2.28 28.76 4.25
N GLU A 161 -1.70 27.92 3.38
CA GLU A 161 -2.06 27.82 1.96
C GLU A 161 -3.43 27.14 1.77
N THR A 162 -4.29 27.75 0.96
CA THR A 162 -5.63 27.23 0.63
C THR A 162 -5.74 26.72 -0.82
N ILE A 163 -4.65 26.80 -1.59
CA ILE A 163 -4.57 26.46 -3.02
C ILE A 163 -3.41 25.49 -3.20
N PHE A 164 -3.61 24.40 -3.95
CA PHE A 164 -2.61 23.33 -4.12
C PHE A 164 -2.40 22.95 -5.59
N SER A 165 -1.17 22.55 -5.93
CA SER A 165 -0.79 22.07 -7.27
C SER A 165 0.05 20.78 -7.19
N THR A 166 -0.01 19.94 -8.22
CA THR A 166 0.72 18.64 -8.28
C THR A 166 2.15 18.74 -8.83
N GLY A 167 2.55 19.94 -9.26
CA GLY A 167 3.85 20.18 -9.89
C GLY A 167 5.05 20.21 -8.94
N GLU A 168 6.22 20.57 -9.46
CA GLU A 168 7.47 20.59 -8.69
C GLU A 168 7.65 21.94 -7.96
N PRO A 169 7.98 21.95 -6.65
CA PRO A 169 8.14 23.18 -5.90
C PRO A 169 9.26 24.07 -6.46
N TYR A 170 8.89 25.26 -6.95
CA TYR A 170 9.84 26.24 -7.47
C TYR A 170 9.32 27.69 -7.33
N GLY A 171 10.20 28.59 -6.90
CA GLY A 171 9.87 30.00 -6.63
C GLY A 171 9.34 30.23 -5.21
N SER A 172 8.81 31.43 -4.95
CA SER A 172 8.27 31.81 -3.63
C SER A 172 7.25 32.95 -3.75
N GLY A 173 6.24 32.97 -2.88
CA GLY A 173 5.32 34.10 -2.69
C GLY A 173 4.03 34.03 -3.52
N LYS A 174 3.72 32.87 -4.09
CA LYS A 174 2.48 32.57 -4.81
C LYS A 174 1.38 32.08 -3.87
N GLY A 175 1.75 31.54 -2.71
CA GLY A 175 0.81 30.98 -1.73
C GLY A 175 0.19 29.66 -2.18
N VAL A 176 0.90 28.89 -3.00
CA VAL A 176 0.45 27.59 -3.55
C VAL A 176 1.21 26.44 -2.86
N GLY A 177 0.46 25.57 -2.19
CA GLY A 177 0.93 24.33 -1.59
C GLY A 177 1.14 23.21 -2.62
N GLN A 178 1.88 22.17 -2.25
CA GLN A 178 2.06 20.98 -3.07
C GLN A 178 1.01 19.90 -2.74
N ALA A 179 0.32 19.36 -3.73
CA ALA A 179 -0.53 18.18 -3.59
C ALA A 179 0.23 16.90 -3.97
N SER A 180 0.23 15.91 -3.07
CA SER A 180 0.79 14.58 -3.27
C SER A 180 -0.32 13.54 -3.30
N ILE A 181 -0.52 12.88 -4.45
CA ILE A 181 -1.60 11.89 -4.63
C ILE A 181 -1.02 10.47 -4.43
N HIS A 182 -1.65 9.65 -3.60
CA HIS A 182 -1.19 8.32 -3.19
C HIS A 182 -2.32 7.30 -3.20
N ALA A 183 -2.05 6.07 -3.62
CA ALA A 183 -3.08 5.03 -3.62
C ALA A 183 -3.32 4.34 -2.27
N PRO A 184 -4.57 3.96 -1.93
CA PRO A 184 -4.84 3.18 -0.73
C PRO A 184 -4.14 1.82 -0.84
N ILE A 185 -3.65 1.32 0.29
CA ILE A 185 -2.89 0.08 0.34
C ILE A 185 -3.84 -1.11 0.10
N THR A 186 -3.83 -1.60 -1.13
CA THR A 186 -4.55 -2.80 -1.55
C THR A 186 -3.79 -4.07 -1.14
N LEU A 187 -4.56 -5.15 -1.04
CA LEU A 187 -4.02 -6.48 -0.83
C LEU A 187 -3.27 -6.96 -2.07
N GLU A 188 -2.04 -7.45 -1.91
CA GLU A 188 -1.29 -8.08 -3.00
C GLU A 188 -2.12 -9.21 -3.66
N SER A 189 -2.11 -9.28 -5.00
CA SER A 189 -2.89 -10.27 -5.77
C SER A 189 -2.48 -11.72 -5.51
N GLN A 190 -1.25 -11.94 -5.02
CA GLN A 190 -0.69 -13.23 -4.63
C GLN A 190 0.16 -13.04 -3.38
N GLY A 191 0.02 -13.92 -2.38
CA GLY A 191 0.81 -13.88 -1.15
C GLY A 191 0.03 -14.28 0.10
N PHE A 192 0.75 -14.38 1.23
CA PHE A 192 0.22 -14.91 2.50
C PHE A 192 -1.10 -14.28 2.96
N LEU A 193 -1.32 -12.99 2.70
CA LEU A 193 -2.54 -12.31 3.12
C LEU A 193 -3.76 -12.79 2.32
N ARG A 194 -3.67 -12.77 0.98
CA ARG A 194 -4.73 -13.25 0.08
C ARG A 194 -4.95 -14.76 0.26
N ASP A 195 -3.87 -15.52 0.43
CA ASP A 195 -3.95 -16.97 0.66
C ASP A 195 -4.67 -17.31 1.97
N THR A 196 -4.39 -16.57 3.05
CA THR A 196 -5.09 -16.76 4.34
C THR A 196 -6.58 -16.44 4.23
N TRP A 197 -6.94 -15.35 3.54
CA TRP A 197 -8.33 -15.00 3.28
C TRP A 197 -9.06 -16.09 2.47
N ASN A 198 -8.46 -16.51 1.36
CA ASN A 198 -9.03 -17.55 0.50
C ASN A 198 -9.15 -18.90 1.22
N ALA A 199 -8.17 -19.25 2.08
CA ALA A 199 -8.24 -20.45 2.90
C ALA A 199 -9.41 -20.44 3.89
N LEU A 200 -9.70 -19.29 4.50
CA LEU A 200 -10.87 -19.13 5.37
C LEU A 200 -12.19 -19.26 4.61
N LEU A 201 -12.30 -18.64 3.44
CA LEU A 201 -13.49 -18.78 2.58
C LEU A 201 -13.67 -20.23 2.09
N TYR A 202 -12.58 -20.89 1.73
CA TYR A 202 -12.60 -22.31 1.39
C TYR A 202 -13.11 -23.16 2.56
N LEU A 203 -12.55 -22.98 3.76
CA LEU A 203 -12.99 -23.70 4.96
C LEU A 203 -14.44 -23.39 5.32
N GLN A 204 -14.91 -22.16 5.10
CA GLN A 204 -16.31 -21.80 5.28
C GLN A 204 -17.22 -22.58 4.32
N SER A 205 -16.82 -22.70 3.06
CA SER A 205 -17.57 -23.48 2.07
C SER A 205 -17.54 -24.99 2.36
N ALA A 206 -16.44 -25.49 2.92
CA ALA A 206 -16.26 -26.91 3.23
C ALA A 206 -16.95 -27.33 4.53
N TYR A 207 -17.06 -26.41 5.50
CA TYR A 207 -17.63 -26.66 6.83
C TYR A 207 -18.63 -25.55 7.24
N PRO A 208 -19.72 -25.33 6.48
CA PRO A 208 -20.62 -24.17 6.68
C PRO A 208 -21.42 -24.21 7.98
N THR A 209 -21.57 -25.40 8.57
CA THR A 209 -22.20 -25.65 9.87
C THR A 209 -21.27 -25.32 11.03
N ALA A 210 -19.96 -25.42 10.84
CA ALA A 210 -18.97 -25.02 11.84
C ALA A 210 -18.53 -23.57 11.65
N ILE A 211 -18.35 -23.10 10.42
CA ILE A 211 -17.91 -21.74 10.12
C ILE A 211 -19.09 -20.96 9.54
N HIS A 212 -19.76 -20.20 10.39
CA HIS A 212 -20.98 -19.49 10.01
C HIS A 212 -20.70 -18.27 9.13
N SER A 213 -19.62 -17.54 9.41
CA SER A 213 -19.25 -16.38 8.59
C SER A 213 -17.79 -16.02 8.71
N VAL A 214 -17.25 -15.46 7.64
CA VAL A 214 -15.92 -14.85 7.58
C VAL A 214 -16.10 -13.41 7.09
N SER A 215 -15.50 -12.43 7.78
CA SER A 215 -15.56 -11.01 7.42
C SER A 215 -14.24 -10.33 7.72
N TRP A 216 -13.74 -9.46 6.85
CA TRP A 216 -12.59 -8.60 7.14
C TRP A 216 -13.03 -7.30 7.81
N PHE A 217 -12.09 -6.56 8.41
CA PHE A 217 -12.37 -5.30 9.12
C PHE A 217 -11.40 -4.19 8.76
N THR A 218 -11.93 -2.99 8.52
CA THR A 218 -11.22 -1.70 8.56
C THR A 218 -12.01 -0.73 9.43
N PHE A 219 -11.40 0.38 9.88
CA PHE A 219 -12.12 1.36 10.68
C PHE A 219 -13.13 2.16 9.85
N GLU A 220 -12.88 2.24 8.54
CA GLU A 220 -13.67 2.95 7.55
C GLU A 220 -14.91 2.15 7.13
N ASP A 221 -14.74 0.85 6.86
CA ASP A 221 -15.81 -0.01 6.33
C ASP A 221 -16.51 -0.84 7.42
N GLY A 222 -15.92 -0.91 8.63
CA GLY A 222 -16.34 -1.87 9.65
C GLY A 222 -16.13 -3.31 9.19
N PHE A 223 -16.99 -4.23 9.63
CA PHE A 223 -16.93 -5.62 9.19
C PHE A 223 -17.59 -5.81 7.83
N SER A 224 -16.85 -6.32 6.86
CA SER A 224 -17.32 -6.55 5.49
C SER A 224 -17.08 -7.99 5.04
N THR A 225 -18.02 -8.51 4.24
CA THR A 225 -17.93 -9.82 3.59
C THR A 225 -17.61 -9.70 2.10
N SER A 226 -17.18 -8.51 1.65
CA SER A 226 -16.74 -8.29 0.27
C SER A 226 -15.63 -9.29 -0.11
N PRO A 227 -15.62 -9.84 -1.34
CA PRO A 227 -14.64 -10.84 -1.77
C PRO A 227 -13.19 -10.31 -1.72
N ASP A 228 -13.01 -9.00 -1.84
CA ASP A 228 -11.70 -8.33 -1.79
C ASP A 228 -11.49 -7.66 -0.44
N PRO A 229 -10.63 -8.22 0.43
CA PRO A 229 -10.40 -7.65 1.74
C PRO A 229 -9.43 -6.46 1.67
N ARG A 230 -9.70 -5.45 2.49
CA ARG A 230 -8.86 -4.27 2.64
C ARG A 230 -7.93 -4.41 3.85
N LEU A 231 -6.83 -3.65 3.82
CA LEU A 231 -5.83 -3.61 4.87
C LEU A 231 -5.98 -2.36 5.72
N ILE A 232 -5.72 -2.48 7.02
CA ILE A 232 -5.56 -1.33 7.90
C ILE A 232 -4.11 -0.86 7.80
N SER A 233 -3.91 0.38 7.37
CA SER A 233 -2.61 1.04 7.32
C SER A 233 -2.07 1.26 8.73
N LEU A 234 -0.81 0.90 8.99
CA LEU A 234 -0.15 1.26 10.24
C LEU A 234 0.23 2.74 10.26
N GLU A 235 -0.17 3.42 11.32
CA GLU A 235 0.18 4.82 11.53
C GLU A 235 1.69 4.98 11.77
N PRO A 236 2.37 5.85 11.00
CA PRO A 236 3.75 6.24 11.27
C PRO A 236 3.92 6.80 12.68
N PHE A 237 5.16 6.71 13.18
CA PHE A 237 5.53 7.38 14.41
C PHE A 237 5.54 8.90 14.19
N GLY A 238 5.06 9.63 15.20
CA GLY A 238 5.16 11.07 15.25
C GLY A 238 6.61 11.52 15.40
N ILE A 239 6.87 12.79 15.12
CA ILE A 239 8.23 13.36 15.19
C ILE A 239 8.74 13.40 16.64
N ASP A 240 7.82 13.50 17.61
CA ASP A 240 8.12 13.51 19.05
C ASP A 240 8.20 12.11 19.66
N ASP A 241 7.94 11.05 18.88
CA ASP A 241 8.06 9.68 19.38
C ASP A 241 9.55 9.33 19.51
N ASP A 242 10.01 9.14 20.75
CA ASP A 242 11.37 8.67 21.05
C ASP A 242 11.53 7.18 20.67
N VAL A 243 11.77 6.94 19.38
CA VAL A 243 11.97 5.60 18.82
C VAL A 243 13.20 5.54 17.92
N GLU A 244 13.91 4.41 17.97
CA GLU A 244 15.03 4.20 17.07
C GLU A 244 14.61 4.28 15.60
N THR A 245 15.47 4.84 14.75
CA THR A 245 15.23 4.96 13.30
C THR A 245 14.91 3.61 12.63
N SER A 246 15.43 2.50 13.17
CA SER A 246 15.15 1.15 12.68
C SER A 246 13.68 0.73 12.93
N VAL A 247 13.12 1.13 14.07
CA VAL A 247 11.73 0.91 14.47
C VAL A 247 10.82 1.85 13.70
N ALA A 248 11.19 3.14 13.62
CA ALA A 248 10.44 4.13 12.84
C ALA A 248 10.28 3.73 11.36
N ASN A 249 11.34 3.19 10.74
CA ASN A 249 11.30 2.77 9.34
C ASN A 249 10.60 1.41 9.11
N TRP A 250 10.33 0.64 10.17
CA TRP A 250 9.71 -0.68 10.02
C TRP A 250 8.23 -0.60 9.60
N VAL A 251 7.56 0.46 10.07
CA VAL A 251 6.13 0.75 9.79
C VAL A 251 5.85 0.89 8.29
N TYR A 252 6.86 1.17 7.48
CA TYR A 252 6.70 1.29 6.03
C TYR A 252 6.95 -0.05 5.32
N ILE A 253 6.06 -0.43 4.40
CA ILE A 253 6.30 -1.56 3.50
C ILE A 253 7.46 -1.22 2.55
N ASP A 254 7.48 0.01 2.03
CA ASP A 254 8.60 0.60 1.30
C ASP A 254 9.05 1.90 1.97
N THR A 255 10.26 1.87 2.50
CA THR A 255 10.88 3.02 3.17
C THR A 255 11.18 4.20 2.23
N GLN A 256 11.25 3.96 0.91
CA GLN A 256 11.57 4.99 -0.07
C GLN A 256 10.35 5.82 -0.46
N THR A 257 9.24 5.14 -0.76
CA THR A 257 7.97 5.80 -1.10
C THR A 257 7.20 6.20 0.15
N LYS A 258 7.69 5.83 1.33
CA LYS A 258 6.99 6.01 2.61
C LYS A 258 5.60 5.37 2.62
N ALA A 259 5.38 4.35 1.77
CA ALA A 259 4.17 3.56 1.78
C ALA A 259 4.03 2.82 3.13
N PRO A 260 2.98 3.09 3.92
CA PRO A 260 2.74 2.39 5.17
C PRO A 260 2.56 0.88 4.95
N ARG A 261 2.81 0.10 6.00
CA ARG A 261 2.58 -1.35 6.00
C ARG A 261 1.14 -1.62 6.41
N GLY A 262 0.48 -2.51 5.68
CA GLY A 262 -0.88 -2.94 5.99
C GLY A 262 -0.97 -4.11 6.98
N MET A 263 -2.10 -4.19 7.66
CA MET A 263 -2.54 -5.29 8.51
C MET A 263 -3.90 -5.81 8.03
N LEU A 264 -3.99 -7.10 7.76
CA LEU A 264 -5.26 -7.76 7.48
C LEU A 264 -5.88 -8.20 8.80
N VAL A 265 -7.12 -7.79 9.07
CA VAL A 265 -7.88 -8.18 10.26
C VAL A 265 -9.13 -8.92 9.81
N ILE A 266 -9.31 -10.13 10.31
CA ILE A 266 -10.41 -11.02 9.92
C ILE A 266 -11.15 -11.47 11.17
N ARG A 267 -12.49 -11.43 11.12
CA ARG A 267 -13.38 -12.06 12.08
C ARG A 267 -13.97 -13.34 11.47
N VAL A 268 -14.00 -14.38 12.29
CA VAL A 268 -14.60 -15.68 11.96
C VAL A 268 -15.60 -16.01 13.06
N HIS A 269 -16.86 -16.26 12.67
CA HIS A 269 -17.84 -16.88 13.56
C HIS A 269 -17.72 -18.40 13.37
N LEU A 270 -17.15 -19.05 14.38
CA LEU A 270 -16.73 -20.44 14.37
C LEU A 270 -17.39 -21.17 15.53
N LEU A 271 -18.30 -22.10 15.21
CA LEU A 271 -19.23 -22.72 16.15
C LEU A 271 -19.93 -21.60 16.95
N ASP A 272 -19.98 -21.72 18.27
CA ASP A 272 -20.58 -20.71 19.15
C ASP A 272 -19.60 -19.58 19.55
N GLN A 273 -18.48 -19.42 18.85
CA GLN A 273 -17.42 -18.49 19.22
C GLN A 273 -17.09 -17.46 18.13
N THR A 274 -16.63 -16.29 18.56
CA THR A 274 -16.09 -15.25 17.66
C THR A 274 -14.58 -15.23 17.81
N LEU A 275 -13.90 -15.52 16.69
CA LEU A 275 -12.46 -15.53 16.56
C LEU A 275 -12.01 -14.37 15.70
N TYR A 276 -10.84 -13.83 16.01
CA TYR A 276 -10.17 -12.83 15.20
C TYR A 276 -8.78 -13.32 14.79
N LEU A 277 -8.41 -13.06 13.53
CA LEU A 277 -7.08 -13.29 12.99
C LEU A 277 -6.49 -11.96 12.52
N MET A 278 -5.19 -11.78 12.75
CA MET A 278 -4.43 -10.66 12.22
C MET A 278 -3.18 -11.15 11.51
N GLU A 279 -2.99 -10.69 10.28
CA GLU A 279 -1.80 -10.95 9.48
C GLU A 279 -1.15 -9.66 8.99
N LEU A 280 0.18 -9.64 9.06
CA LEU A 280 0.99 -8.50 8.69
C LEU A 280 1.40 -8.59 7.22
N GLN A 281 1.25 -7.49 6.47
CA GLN A 281 1.84 -7.37 5.14
C GLN A 281 3.37 -7.48 5.21
N ARG A 282 3.96 -8.34 4.37
CA ARG A 282 5.38 -8.66 4.40
C ARG A 282 6.06 -8.04 3.20
N ARG A 283 7.32 -7.63 3.35
CA ARG A 283 8.10 -7.19 2.18
C ARG A 283 8.32 -8.39 1.27
N PRO A 284 8.11 -8.27 -0.05
CA PRO A 284 8.52 -9.29 -0.98
C PRO A 284 10.04 -9.51 -0.88
N PRO A 285 10.51 -10.75 -1.04
CA PRO A 285 11.94 -11.04 -1.02
C PRO A 285 12.65 -10.25 -2.13
N LYS A 286 13.85 -9.73 -1.83
CA LYS A 286 14.62 -9.01 -2.83
C LYS A 286 15.21 -10.02 -3.83
N PRO A 287 15.04 -9.81 -5.14
CA PRO A 287 15.75 -10.62 -6.14
C PRO A 287 17.26 -10.40 -5.99
N ARG A 288 18.07 -11.46 -6.20
CA ARG A 288 19.53 -11.33 -6.27
C ARG A 288 19.94 -10.63 -7.57
N ALA A 289 21.13 -10.02 -7.54
CA ALA A 289 21.74 -9.33 -8.67
C ALA A 289 22.05 -10.25 -9.87
N ASP A 290 22.04 -11.57 -9.68
CA ASP A 290 22.35 -12.59 -10.70
C ASP A 290 21.10 -13.23 -11.34
N GLY A 291 19.90 -12.81 -10.96
CA GLY A 291 18.64 -13.37 -11.48
C GLY A 291 18.29 -14.76 -10.94
N SER A 292 19.07 -15.30 -9.98
CA SER A 292 18.69 -16.51 -9.22
C SER A 292 17.78 -16.17 -8.04
N GLU A 293 16.99 -17.13 -7.57
CA GLU A 293 16.16 -16.93 -6.38
C GLU A 293 16.99 -16.75 -5.08
N GLU A 294 16.42 -15.90 -4.21
CA GLU A 294 16.71 -15.63 -2.79
C GLU A 294 17.97 -14.84 -2.41
N ALA A 295 17.84 -13.51 -2.21
CA ALA A 295 18.66 -12.78 -1.24
C ALA A 295 17.89 -12.68 0.09
N SER A 296 18.28 -13.53 1.05
CA SER A 296 17.77 -13.62 2.44
C SER A 296 16.31 -14.05 2.60
N LYS A 297 16.09 -15.09 3.43
CA LYS A 297 14.76 -15.50 3.86
C LYS A 297 14.02 -14.28 4.43
N PRO A 298 12.79 -13.98 3.98
CA PRO A 298 11.99 -12.95 4.63
C PRO A 298 11.83 -13.29 6.12
N PRO A 299 11.71 -12.28 7.00
CA PRO A 299 11.49 -12.53 8.42
C PRO A 299 10.28 -13.45 8.60
N SER A 300 10.44 -14.50 9.40
CA SER A 300 9.37 -15.43 9.73
C SER A 300 8.38 -14.76 10.68
N TYR A 301 7.53 -13.90 10.16
CA TYR A 301 6.42 -13.34 10.93
C TYR A 301 5.39 -14.43 11.24
N LYS A 302 4.77 -14.30 12.40
CA LYS A 302 3.64 -15.13 12.84
C LYS A 302 2.38 -14.30 12.70
N GLY A 303 1.25 -14.97 12.45
CA GLY A 303 -0.06 -14.36 12.62
C GLY A 303 -0.46 -14.33 14.08
N LEU A 304 -1.38 -13.44 14.42
CA LEU A 304 -2.02 -13.38 15.74
C LEU A 304 -3.45 -13.90 15.61
N VAL A 305 -3.86 -14.76 16.53
CA VAL A 305 -5.24 -15.23 16.65
C VAL A 305 -5.73 -14.96 18.06
N PHE A 306 -6.95 -14.44 18.20
CA PHE A 306 -7.49 -14.10 19.51
C PHE A 306 -9.02 -14.14 19.57
N THR A 307 -9.52 -14.28 20.78
CA THR A 307 -10.92 -14.08 21.17
C THR A 307 -10.99 -12.98 22.23
N LEU A 308 -12.15 -12.35 22.37
CA LEU A 308 -12.37 -11.28 23.34
C LEU A 308 -13.46 -11.70 24.31
N SER A 309 -13.24 -11.41 25.59
CA SER A 309 -14.24 -11.62 26.66
C SER A 309 -15.51 -10.79 26.42
N HIS A 310 -15.36 -9.60 25.82
CA HIS A 310 -16.46 -8.70 25.46
C HIS A 310 -16.26 -8.16 24.05
N GLN A 311 -17.23 -8.41 23.15
CA GLN A 311 -17.13 -8.00 21.74
C GLN A 311 -17.08 -6.47 21.57
N GLY A 312 -17.70 -5.71 22.48
CA GLY A 312 -17.62 -4.24 22.49
C GLY A 312 -16.23 -3.67 22.77
N SER A 313 -15.26 -4.49 23.15
CA SER A 313 -13.86 -4.08 23.34
C SER A 313 -13.01 -4.21 22.08
N PHE A 314 -13.56 -4.75 20.98
CA PHE A 314 -12.81 -5.10 19.78
C PHE A 314 -12.02 -3.94 19.19
N GLU A 315 -12.66 -2.82 18.88
CA GLU A 315 -11.97 -1.68 18.26
C GLU A 315 -10.91 -1.07 19.18
N HIS A 316 -11.21 -0.94 20.47
CA HIS A 316 -10.26 -0.41 21.45
C HIS A 316 -9.02 -1.30 21.55
N TRP A 317 -9.22 -2.61 21.66
CA TRP A 317 -8.14 -3.58 21.65
C TRP A 317 -7.36 -3.54 20.33
N LEU A 318 -8.05 -3.48 19.19
CA LEU A 318 -7.41 -3.43 17.88
C LEU A 318 -6.53 -2.18 17.73
N ARG A 319 -7.00 -1.00 18.13
CA ARG A 319 -6.19 0.24 18.13
C ARG A 319 -4.93 0.09 18.98
N GLN A 320 -5.04 -0.53 20.16
CA GLN A 320 -3.87 -0.82 21.00
C GLN A 320 -2.89 -1.79 20.33
N VAL A 321 -3.38 -2.85 19.69
CA VAL A 321 -2.52 -3.80 18.98
C VAL A 321 -1.82 -3.14 17.79
N LEU A 322 -2.53 -2.35 16.99
CA LEU A 322 -1.96 -1.63 15.85
C LEU A 322 -0.94 -0.57 16.28
N SER A 323 -1.20 0.13 17.38
CA SER A 323 -0.22 1.06 17.97
C SER A 323 1.01 0.32 18.51
N ASN A 324 0.84 -0.84 19.15
CA ASN A 324 1.95 -1.55 19.78
C ASN A 324 2.76 -2.40 18.79
N VAL A 325 2.15 -2.89 17.69
CA VAL A 325 2.83 -3.75 16.71
C VAL A 325 3.99 -3.03 16.02
N ARG A 326 3.87 -1.72 15.82
CA ARG A 326 4.96 -0.88 15.28
C ARG A 326 6.16 -0.80 16.25
N HIS A 327 5.94 -0.70 17.56
CA HIS A 327 7.04 -0.68 18.56
C HIS A 327 7.77 -2.02 18.67
N VAL A 328 7.08 -3.14 18.43
CA VAL A 328 7.68 -4.48 18.47
C VAL A 328 8.09 -5.00 17.10
N GLN A 329 8.10 -4.16 16.08
CA GLN A 329 8.49 -4.50 14.70
C GLN A 329 7.81 -5.78 14.19
N GLY A 330 6.51 -5.94 14.45
CA GLY A 330 5.73 -7.07 13.94
C GLY A 330 5.87 -8.37 14.72
N VAL A 331 6.60 -8.37 15.84
CA VAL A 331 6.70 -9.53 16.74
C VAL A 331 5.43 -9.62 17.59
N VAL A 332 4.32 -10.00 16.96
CA VAL A 332 2.97 -10.07 17.56
C VAL A 332 2.89 -10.99 18.79
N GLN A 333 3.85 -11.91 18.96
CA GLN A 333 3.96 -12.73 20.17
C GLN A 333 4.15 -11.90 21.44
N LYS A 334 4.81 -10.73 21.34
CA LYS A 334 4.96 -9.79 22.47
C LYS A 334 3.64 -9.11 22.86
N LEU A 335 2.62 -9.17 22.01
CA LEU A 335 1.33 -8.49 22.20
C LEU A 335 0.25 -9.43 22.76
N ALA A 336 0.37 -10.75 22.52
CA ALA A 336 -0.64 -11.73 22.91
C ALA A 336 -0.98 -11.68 24.42
N GLY A 337 0.02 -11.41 25.27
CA GLY A 337 -0.17 -11.33 26.72
C GLY A 337 -1.04 -10.15 27.21
N HIS A 338 -1.30 -9.15 26.37
CA HIS A 338 -2.15 -8.00 26.70
C HIS A 338 -3.61 -8.17 26.26
N CYS A 339 -3.95 -9.29 25.62
CA CYS A 339 -5.31 -9.51 25.12
C CYS A 339 -6.31 -9.59 26.29
N PRO A 340 -7.45 -8.88 26.23
CA PRO A 340 -8.50 -8.98 27.26
C PRO A 340 -9.29 -10.30 27.20
N GLY A 341 -9.02 -11.17 26.23
CA GLY A 341 -9.50 -12.55 26.15
C GLY A 341 -8.34 -13.53 25.97
N VAL A 342 -8.49 -14.50 25.07
CA VAL A 342 -7.43 -15.47 24.77
C VAL A 342 -6.72 -15.04 23.50
N ALA A 343 -5.39 -15.05 23.49
CA ALA A 343 -4.61 -14.80 22.27
C ALA A 343 -3.38 -15.71 22.20
N ASP A 344 -3.03 -16.11 20.99
CA ASP A 344 -1.77 -16.80 20.70
C ASP A 344 -1.30 -16.45 19.28
N THR A 345 -0.10 -16.89 18.95
CA THR A 345 0.49 -16.74 17.63
C THR A 345 0.51 -18.04 16.87
N PHE A 346 0.26 -17.97 15.56
CA PHE A 346 0.33 -19.12 14.67
C PHE A 346 1.42 -18.93 13.62
N LYS A 347 2.00 -20.06 13.21
CA LYS A 347 3.02 -20.12 12.18
C LYS A 347 2.39 -20.53 10.86
N HIS A 348 3.12 -20.30 9.77
CA HIS A 348 2.76 -20.71 8.42
C HIS A 348 3.56 -21.94 7.98
N PRO A 349 3.16 -23.16 8.40
CA PRO A 349 3.85 -24.37 7.97
C PRO A 349 3.71 -24.58 6.46
N LYS A 350 4.77 -25.04 5.80
CA LYS A 350 4.65 -25.56 4.43
C LYS A 350 4.25 -27.02 4.52
N THR A 351 3.00 -27.34 4.17
CA THR A 351 2.51 -28.72 4.11
C THR A 351 2.22 -29.13 2.66
N LYS A 352 2.59 -30.35 2.29
CA LYS A 352 2.40 -30.87 0.93
C LYS A 352 0.94 -31.26 0.61
N ASN A 353 0.09 -31.35 1.62
CA ASN A 353 -1.27 -31.90 1.53
C ASN A 353 -2.33 -30.86 1.92
N GLU A 354 -2.15 -29.59 1.52
CA GLU A 354 -3.23 -28.60 1.60
C GLU A 354 -4.07 -28.65 0.32
N ASN A 355 -5.38 -28.45 0.44
CA ASN A 355 -6.26 -28.29 -0.71
C ASN A 355 -6.13 -26.88 -1.31
N VAL A 356 -5.88 -25.90 -0.46
CA VAL A 356 -5.64 -24.49 -0.83
C VAL A 356 -4.45 -23.94 -0.03
N PRO A 357 -3.67 -23.00 -0.60
CA PRO A 357 -2.57 -22.36 0.13
C PRO A 357 -3.01 -21.80 1.48
N CYS A 358 -2.18 -21.99 2.52
CA CYS A 358 -2.42 -21.53 3.88
C CYS A 358 -3.55 -22.24 4.66
N GLU A 359 -4.18 -23.30 4.14
CA GLU A 359 -5.16 -24.12 4.89
C GLU A 359 -4.62 -24.57 6.25
N ALA A 360 -3.41 -25.14 6.29
CA ALA A 360 -2.80 -25.60 7.53
C ALA A 360 -2.41 -24.45 8.46
N SER A 361 -2.15 -23.26 7.92
CA SER A 361 -1.90 -22.05 8.72
C SER A 361 -3.16 -21.61 9.46
N VAL A 362 -4.30 -21.61 8.77
CA VAL A 362 -5.61 -21.29 9.35
C VAL A 362 -6.04 -22.35 10.37
N LEU A 363 -5.89 -23.63 10.05
CA LEU A 363 -6.19 -24.71 11.01
C LEU A 363 -5.29 -24.66 12.25
N ASN A 364 -4.02 -24.28 12.07
CA ASN A 364 -3.11 -24.03 13.19
C ASN A 364 -3.60 -22.86 14.05
N ALA A 365 -4.10 -21.78 13.45
CA ALA A 365 -4.71 -20.66 14.18
C ALA A 365 -5.94 -21.11 15.01
N PHE A 366 -6.84 -21.91 14.43
CA PHE A 366 -8.00 -22.46 15.15
C PHE A 366 -7.57 -23.34 16.32
N SER A 367 -6.53 -24.16 16.13
CA SER A 367 -6.03 -25.02 17.20
C SER A 367 -5.51 -24.23 18.41
N LYS A 368 -5.05 -22.99 18.20
CA LYS A 368 -4.58 -22.12 19.28
C LYS A 368 -5.68 -21.63 20.21
N VAL A 369 -6.91 -21.63 19.74
CA VAL A 369 -8.09 -21.31 20.54
C VAL A 369 -8.90 -22.55 20.90
N GLY A 370 -8.31 -23.74 20.75
CA GLY A 370 -8.90 -25.01 21.17
C GLY A 370 -9.83 -25.67 20.16
N ILE A 371 -9.83 -25.23 18.89
CA ILE A 371 -10.69 -25.80 17.84
C ILE A 371 -9.84 -26.61 16.87
N THR A 372 -10.11 -27.90 16.77
CA THR A 372 -9.38 -28.84 15.92
C THR A 372 -10.11 -29.12 14.62
N ARG A 373 -9.42 -29.74 13.66
CA ARG A 373 -10.05 -30.19 12.40
C ARG A 373 -11.17 -31.21 12.63
N GLY A 374 -11.06 -32.01 13.70
CA GLY A 374 -12.11 -32.96 14.07
C GLY A 374 -13.41 -32.26 14.45
N ASP A 375 -13.31 -31.14 15.19
CA ASP A 375 -14.45 -30.36 15.63
C ASP A 375 -15.19 -29.72 14.44
N LEU A 376 -14.47 -29.34 13.39
CA LEU A 376 -15.07 -28.84 12.14
C LEU A 376 -15.88 -29.88 11.37
N ALA A 377 -15.54 -31.17 11.52
CA ALA A 377 -16.14 -32.27 10.77
C ALA A 377 -17.24 -33.02 11.54
N MET A 378 -17.45 -32.70 12.82
CA MET A 378 -18.55 -33.27 13.62
C MET A 378 -19.89 -32.57 13.39
N TYR A 379 -19.87 -31.40 12.76
CA TYR A 379 -21.03 -30.61 12.37
C TYR A 379 -21.04 -30.45 10.86
#